data_AF-A0A830FPE8-F1
#
_entry.id   AF-A0A830FPE8-F1
#
_cell.length_a   1.000
_cell.length_b   1.000
_cell.length_c   1.000
_cell.angle_alpha   90.00
_cell.angle_beta   90.00
_cell.angle_gamma   90.00
#
_symmetry.space_group_name_H-M   'P 1'
#
loop_
_entity.id
_entity.type
_entity.pdbx_description
1 polymer ?
#
loop_
_entity_poly.entity_id
_entity_poly.type
_entity_poly.pdbx_seq_one_letter_code
_entity_poly.pdbx_strand_id
1 'polypeptide(L)'
;MDDYLRAELVRFAAALREGGVAVPGDGALAAADALDALDDRSRESVRAALRATLCTRPADEGTFASRFETFWTRVRGGEASYGGDDGVATLDTSAEGVADAPGQMVVDESAAMPGGAGGERSGGVGPSQSERAGSQYSADGASEQVSLDGIHGNDDIDDAVAAFTEAVASLPGRRWGRGEGTPDVRRALRRGAATGGVPLPLPERERERTAARGLVFVDVSGSVLDHLDRDVLVGFCHAVRTRWRRTPIYFFDTALRDVSGAFDVSTPAAAADVLESTRVEWGGGTRIGDALAALRRDRPERVGRRDTVVVVSDGIERGGTDVLREQAAWLSRRAGHVLWLNPLAADERWTPSAPGMRAVLPYLDGLYAFADTDDLAALADDLRRNGPTRRAADGKRSV
;
A
#
# COMPACT_ATOMS: atom_id res chain seq x y z
N MET A 1 15.79 15.25 -12.23
CA MET A 1 14.72 16.10 -11.69
C MET A 1 14.93 16.47 -10.22
N ASP A 2 14.57 17.68 -9.81
CA ASP A 2 14.51 18.08 -8.39
C ASP A 2 13.25 17.49 -7.69
N ASP A 3 13.35 17.22 -6.38
CA ASP A 3 12.30 16.61 -5.57
C ASP A 3 11.07 17.52 -5.44
N TYR A 4 11.25 18.84 -5.47
CA TYR A 4 10.16 19.80 -5.51
C TYR A 4 9.31 19.68 -6.79
N LEU A 5 9.97 19.55 -7.94
CA LEU A 5 9.31 19.39 -9.24
C LEU A 5 8.56 18.05 -9.32
N ARG A 6 9.12 16.98 -8.76
CA ARG A 6 8.44 15.67 -8.67
C ARG A 6 7.16 15.76 -7.81
N ALA A 7 7.23 16.45 -6.67
CA ALA A 7 6.07 16.65 -5.81
C ALA A 7 4.97 17.51 -6.48
N GLU A 8 5.35 18.57 -7.22
CA GLU A 8 4.37 19.36 -7.99
C GLU A 8 3.77 18.58 -9.16
N LEU A 9 4.53 17.69 -9.79
CA LEU A 9 4.02 16.84 -10.87
C LEU A 9 2.96 15.87 -10.36
N VAL A 10 3.18 15.26 -9.19
CA VAL A 10 2.18 14.41 -8.52
C VAL A 10 0.92 15.21 -8.16
N ARG A 11 1.08 16.41 -7.59
CA ARG A 11 -0.05 17.32 -7.31
C ARG A 11 -0.81 17.72 -8.57
N PHE A 12 -0.10 17.97 -9.67
CA PHE A 12 -0.71 18.31 -10.95
C PHE A 12 -1.49 17.15 -11.54
N ALA A 13 -0.95 15.93 -11.53
CA ALA A 13 -1.65 14.73 -11.97
C ALA A 13 -2.92 14.47 -11.13
N ALA A 14 -2.85 14.66 -9.82
CA ALA A 14 -4.02 14.56 -8.94
C ALA A 14 -5.09 15.62 -9.27
N ALA A 15 -4.69 16.88 -9.48
CA ALA A 15 -5.60 17.97 -9.84
C ALA A 15 -6.28 17.77 -11.22
N LEU A 16 -5.59 17.09 -12.16
CA LEU A 16 -6.18 16.70 -13.44
C LEU A 16 -7.24 15.60 -13.26
N ARG A 17 -6.96 14.58 -12.43
CA ARG A 17 -7.93 13.51 -12.12
C ARG A 17 -9.18 14.04 -11.41
N GLU A 18 -9.00 14.94 -10.44
CA GLU A 18 -10.11 15.63 -9.77
C GLU A 18 -10.93 16.49 -10.76
N GLY A 19 -10.27 17.03 -11.79
CA GLY A 19 -10.91 17.72 -12.91
C GLY A 19 -11.56 16.80 -13.97
N GLY A 20 -11.63 15.49 -13.73
CA GLY A 20 -12.26 14.51 -14.63
C GLY A 20 -11.39 14.08 -15.82
N VAL A 21 -10.11 14.45 -15.85
CA VAL A 21 -9.17 14.02 -16.91
C VAL A 21 -8.77 12.55 -16.67
N ALA A 22 -8.86 11.73 -17.72
CA ALA A 22 -8.46 10.33 -17.68
C ALA A 22 -6.93 10.21 -17.80
N VAL A 23 -6.25 10.51 -16.69
CA VAL A 23 -4.78 10.40 -16.58
C VAL A 23 -4.39 8.92 -16.48
N PRO A 24 -3.48 8.41 -17.33
CA PRO A 24 -2.96 7.04 -17.23
C PRO A 24 -2.40 6.73 -15.83
N GLY A 25 -2.51 5.47 -15.40
CA GLY A 25 -2.03 5.03 -14.07
C GLY A 25 -0.53 5.27 -13.87
N ASP A 26 0.24 5.12 -14.94
CA ASP A 26 1.68 5.40 -15.03
C ASP A 26 2.00 6.82 -15.53
N GLY A 27 0.98 7.64 -15.78
CA GLY A 27 1.12 8.94 -16.45
C GLY A 27 2.07 9.90 -15.74
N ALA A 28 2.08 9.91 -14.39
CA ALA A 28 2.99 10.75 -13.62
C ALA A 28 4.47 10.30 -13.75
N LEU A 29 4.71 9.00 -13.90
CA LEU A 29 6.06 8.46 -14.12
C LEU A 29 6.51 8.72 -15.56
N ALA A 30 5.65 8.48 -16.55
CA ALA A 30 5.92 8.80 -17.95
C ALA A 30 6.16 10.30 -18.16
N ALA A 31 5.41 11.15 -17.44
CA ALA A 31 5.64 12.60 -17.41
C ALA A 31 6.99 12.95 -16.80
N ALA A 32 7.39 12.27 -15.71
CA ALA A 32 8.70 12.50 -15.11
C ALA A 32 9.84 12.11 -16.06
N ASP A 33 9.76 10.92 -16.67
CA ASP A 33 10.75 10.45 -17.65
C ASP A 33 10.83 11.40 -18.86
N ALA A 34 9.68 11.89 -19.35
CA ALA A 34 9.64 12.85 -20.45
C ALA A 34 10.28 14.19 -20.09
N LEU A 35 10.07 14.70 -18.87
CA LEU A 35 10.70 15.95 -18.42
C LEU A 35 12.20 15.81 -18.17
N ASP A 36 12.68 14.64 -17.76
CA ASP A 36 14.12 14.38 -17.62
C ASP A 36 14.82 14.17 -18.97
N ALA A 37 14.08 13.80 -20.02
CA ALA A 37 14.57 13.72 -21.39
C ALA A 37 14.54 15.05 -22.17
N LEU A 38 13.97 16.12 -21.60
CA LEU A 38 13.96 17.44 -22.23
C LEU A 38 15.30 18.17 -22.02
N ASP A 39 15.99 18.44 -23.12
CA ASP A 39 17.18 19.31 -23.14
C ASP A 39 16.82 20.79 -22.89
N ASP A 40 15.62 21.22 -23.30
CA ASP A 40 15.07 22.56 -23.06
C ASP A 40 13.82 22.50 -22.18
N ARG A 41 13.87 23.16 -21.02
CA ARG A 41 12.77 23.25 -20.05
C ARG A 41 11.93 24.54 -20.22
N SER A 42 11.81 25.03 -21.45
CA SER A 42 10.87 26.09 -21.79
C SER A 42 9.42 25.69 -21.48
N ARG A 43 8.57 26.70 -21.25
CA ARG A 43 7.15 26.51 -20.92
C ARG A 43 6.44 25.65 -21.96
N GLU A 44 6.76 25.85 -23.23
CA GLU A 44 6.14 25.14 -24.34
C GLU A 44 6.58 23.67 -24.38
N SER A 45 7.88 23.40 -24.20
CA SER A 45 8.43 22.05 -24.14
C SER A 45 7.88 21.24 -22.97
N VAL A 46 7.82 21.84 -21.77
CA VAL A 46 7.23 21.22 -20.58
C VAL A 46 5.74 20.97 -20.76
N ARG A 47 5.00 21.95 -21.30
CA ARG A 47 3.57 21.80 -21.60
C ARG A 47 3.31 20.66 -22.59
N ALA A 48 4.11 20.57 -23.65
CA ALA A 48 3.98 19.53 -24.66
C ALA A 48 4.27 18.14 -24.09
N ALA A 49 5.34 18.00 -23.30
CA ALA A 49 5.70 16.74 -22.65
C ALA A 49 4.61 16.26 -21.67
N LEU A 50 4.12 17.15 -20.80
CA LEU A 50 3.06 16.81 -19.84
C LEU A 50 1.72 16.51 -20.52
N ARG A 51 1.39 17.22 -21.60
CA ARG A 51 0.19 16.92 -22.38
C ARG A 51 0.28 15.54 -23.02
N ALA A 52 1.42 15.20 -23.62
CA ALA A 52 1.62 13.93 -24.30
C ALA A 52 1.55 12.71 -23.37
N THR A 53 1.89 12.90 -22.09
CA THR A 53 1.96 11.81 -21.10
C THR A 53 0.72 11.73 -20.21
N LEU A 54 0.08 12.86 -19.91
CA LEU A 54 -1.04 12.93 -18.96
C LEU A 54 -2.43 13.00 -19.62
N CYS A 55 -2.51 13.37 -20.90
CA CYS A 55 -3.78 13.52 -21.61
C CYS A 55 -3.91 12.49 -22.72
N THR A 56 -4.93 11.63 -22.61
CA THR A 56 -5.23 10.60 -23.63
C THR A 56 -6.36 11.00 -24.58
N ARG A 57 -7.19 11.98 -24.21
CA ARG A 57 -8.34 12.43 -25.01
C ARG A 57 -8.21 13.89 -25.42
N PRO A 58 -8.60 14.26 -26.65
CA PRO A 58 -8.62 15.66 -27.10
C PRO A 58 -9.55 16.56 -26.27
N ALA A 59 -10.61 16.00 -25.67
CA ALA A 59 -11.55 16.73 -24.83
C ALA A 59 -10.94 17.26 -23.52
N ASP A 60 -9.83 16.68 -23.08
CA ASP A 60 -9.18 17.02 -21.81
C ASP A 60 -8.31 18.28 -21.91
N GLU A 61 -8.11 18.83 -23.12
CA GLU A 61 -7.23 19.99 -23.37
C GLU A 61 -7.64 21.24 -22.59
N GLY A 62 -8.96 21.48 -22.46
CA GLY A 62 -9.46 22.66 -21.74
C GLY A 62 -9.12 22.61 -20.25
N THR A 63 -9.35 21.46 -19.61
CA THR A 63 -9.03 21.24 -18.20
C THR A 63 -7.52 21.23 -17.97
N PHE A 64 -6.76 20.58 -18.87
CA PHE A 64 -5.30 20.58 -18.83
C PHE A 64 -4.73 22.00 -18.92
N ALA A 65 -5.15 22.79 -19.91
CA ALA A 65 -4.66 24.14 -20.12
C ALA A 65 -4.87 25.04 -18.88
N SER A 66 -6.05 24.96 -18.26
CA SER A 66 -6.37 25.73 -17.05
C SER A 66 -5.52 25.31 -15.84
N ARG A 67 -5.35 24.01 -15.62
CA ARG A 67 -4.57 23.49 -14.49
C ARG A 67 -3.06 23.68 -14.70
N PHE A 68 -2.59 23.67 -15.95
CA PHE A 68 -1.17 23.85 -16.29
C PHE A 68 -0.66 25.23 -15.87
N GLU A 69 -1.47 26.28 -15.98
CA GLU A 69 -1.08 27.64 -15.54
C GLU A 69 -0.78 27.69 -14.03
N THR A 70 -1.58 26.99 -13.24
CA THR A 70 -1.39 26.89 -11.79
C THR A 70 -0.13 26.10 -11.44
N PHE A 71 0.10 24.99 -12.13
CA PHE A 71 1.32 24.19 -12.01
C PHE A 71 2.57 24.99 -12.38
N TRP A 72 2.56 25.66 -13.54
CA TRP A 72 3.70 26.43 -14.04
C TRP A 72 4.08 27.59 -13.10
N THR A 73 3.08 28.26 -12.52
CA THR A 73 3.31 29.33 -11.54
C THR A 73 3.95 28.81 -10.25
N ARG A 74 3.57 27.61 -9.79
CA ARG A 74 4.16 27.00 -8.59
C ARG A 74 5.59 26.53 -8.83
N VAL A 75 5.84 25.86 -9.95
CA VAL A 75 7.19 25.39 -10.32
C VAL A 75 8.17 26.56 -10.39
N ARG A 76 7.77 27.69 -11.02
CA ARG A 76 8.58 28.91 -11.07
C ARG A 76 8.70 29.65 -9.73
N GLY A 77 7.68 29.56 -8.88
CA GLY A 77 7.64 30.24 -7.57
C GLY A 77 8.42 29.50 -6.47
N GLY A 78 8.53 28.17 -6.56
CA GLY A 78 9.23 27.33 -5.58
C GLY A 78 10.75 27.36 -5.71
N GLU A 79 11.29 27.58 -6.91
CA GLU A 79 12.73 27.74 -7.17
C GLU A 79 13.32 28.99 -6.49
N ALA A 80 12.49 29.96 -6.07
CA ALA A 80 12.96 31.18 -5.40
C ALA A 80 13.19 31.03 -3.87
N SER A 81 12.84 29.89 -3.25
CA SER A 81 12.81 29.75 -1.78
C SER A 81 13.84 28.78 -1.16
N TYR A 82 14.70 28.14 -1.95
CA TYR A 82 15.86 27.37 -1.47
C TYR A 82 17.12 27.90 -2.19
N GLY A 83 17.98 28.61 -1.44
CA GLY A 83 19.03 29.46 -2.01
C GLY A 83 20.40 28.82 -2.22
N GLY A 84 21.28 29.58 -2.89
CA GLY A 84 22.73 29.52 -2.74
C GLY A 84 23.51 28.80 -3.85
N ASP A 85 24.11 29.61 -4.73
CA ASP A 85 25.40 29.43 -5.44
C ASP A 85 25.69 28.07 -6.10
N ASP A 86 25.31 27.95 -7.38
CA ASP A 86 26.18 27.43 -8.44
C ASP A 86 25.73 28.03 -9.78
N GLY A 87 26.68 28.59 -10.53
CA GLY A 87 26.43 29.52 -11.61
C GLY A 87 26.04 28.92 -12.97
N VAL A 88 25.39 29.80 -13.76
CA VAL A 88 25.17 29.80 -15.22
C VAL A 88 23.98 28.92 -15.68
N ALA A 89 22.90 29.43 -16.29
CA ALA A 89 22.84 30.45 -17.33
C ALA A 89 21.64 31.42 -17.18
N THR A 90 21.95 32.71 -17.30
CA THR A 90 21.01 33.77 -17.66
C THR A 90 20.36 33.48 -19.01
N LEU A 91 19.03 33.48 -19.05
CA LEU A 91 18.29 33.57 -20.31
C LEU A 91 17.61 34.93 -20.40
N ASP A 92 18.25 35.73 -21.23
CA ASP A 92 17.82 36.90 -21.98
C ASP A 92 16.34 36.83 -22.39
N THR A 93 15.54 37.78 -21.91
CA THR A 93 14.21 38.08 -22.47
C THR A 93 14.35 39.30 -23.36
N SER A 94 14.49 39.04 -24.66
CA SER A 94 14.37 40.04 -25.73
C SER A 94 13.09 39.81 -26.52
N ALA A 95 12.23 40.85 -26.54
CA ALA A 95 11.12 41.20 -27.46
C ALA A 95 9.87 41.65 -26.66
N GLU A 96 9.72 42.95 -26.36
CA GLU A 96 8.97 43.96 -27.14
C GLU A 96 7.45 43.68 -27.18
N GLY A 97 6.64 44.39 -26.36
CA GLY A 97 5.85 45.57 -26.76
C GLY A 97 4.39 45.14 -26.98
N VAL A 98 3.35 45.72 -26.37
CA VAL A 98 2.89 47.11 -26.52
C VAL A 98 2.08 47.53 -25.28
N ALA A 99 2.26 48.79 -24.89
CA ALA A 99 1.59 49.53 -23.83
C ALA A 99 0.07 49.71 -24.06
N ASP A 100 -0.69 49.92 -22.97
CA ASP A 100 -1.34 51.22 -22.73
C ASP A 100 -1.87 51.33 -21.29
N ALA A 101 -1.57 52.47 -20.66
CA ALA A 101 -2.17 53.01 -19.44
C ALA A 101 -2.19 54.54 -19.65
N PRO A 102 -3.20 55.27 -19.15
CA PRO A 102 -3.14 55.83 -17.78
C PRO A 102 -4.55 55.97 -17.14
N GLY A 103 -4.82 56.27 -15.87
CA GLY A 103 -4.08 56.79 -14.71
C GLY A 103 -4.97 57.82 -13.98
N GLN A 104 -5.14 57.76 -12.63
CA GLN A 104 -5.44 58.88 -11.71
C GLN A 104 -5.58 58.36 -10.25
N MET A 105 -4.63 58.64 -9.33
CA MET A 105 -4.46 59.78 -8.39
C MET A 105 -5.46 59.89 -7.21
N VAL A 106 -4.91 59.58 -6.01
CA VAL A 106 -4.98 60.24 -4.67
C VAL A 106 -6.22 61.03 -4.23
N VAL A 107 -6.71 60.79 -3.00
CA VAL A 107 -6.44 61.62 -1.79
C VAL A 107 -6.96 60.98 -0.48
N ASP A 108 -6.30 61.37 0.61
CA ASP A 108 -6.43 61.00 2.03
C ASP A 108 -7.39 61.93 2.81
N GLU A 109 -7.59 61.60 4.08
CA GLU A 109 -7.87 62.44 5.27
C GLU A 109 -9.20 62.28 6.06
N SER A 110 -9.07 61.53 7.17
CA SER A 110 -9.08 61.97 8.59
C SER A 110 -10.37 62.49 9.30
N ALA A 111 -10.59 61.85 10.46
CA ALA A 111 -10.95 62.37 11.80
C ALA A 111 -12.32 63.04 12.09
N ALA A 112 -13.02 62.52 13.12
CA ALA A 112 -13.17 63.16 14.44
C ALA A 112 -14.34 62.60 15.29
N MET A 113 -14.02 62.11 16.49
CA MET A 113 -14.83 62.20 17.72
C MET A 113 -14.48 63.55 18.41
N PRO A 114 -15.13 64.10 19.47
CA PRO A 114 -15.73 63.38 20.61
C PRO A 114 -16.86 64.08 21.44
N GLY A 115 -17.30 63.39 22.51
CA GLY A 115 -17.83 63.95 23.77
C GLY A 115 -19.37 64.10 23.84
N GLY A 116 -20.08 63.82 24.93
CA GLY A 116 -19.76 63.42 26.29
C GLY A 116 -20.91 63.77 27.25
N ALA A 117 -21.21 62.83 28.16
CA ALA A 117 -21.76 62.98 29.53
C ALA A 117 -23.24 63.33 29.85
N GLY A 118 -23.77 62.58 30.83
CA GLY A 118 -24.91 62.89 31.72
C GLY A 118 -26.19 62.09 31.44
N GLY A 119 -26.89 61.42 32.35
CA GLY A 119 -26.82 61.27 33.80
C GLY A 119 -28.08 60.50 34.30
N GLU A 120 -27.86 59.50 35.14
CA GLU A 120 -28.65 59.01 36.29
C GLU A 120 -30.19 58.76 36.27
N ARG A 121 -30.52 57.47 36.51
CA ARG A 121 -31.41 56.89 37.55
C ARG A 121 -32.94 57.14 37.55
N SER A 122 -33.70 56.08 37.24
CA SER A 122 -34.47 55.24 38.21
C SER A 122 -35.93 54.93 37.81
N GLY A 123 -36.23 53.62 37.73
CA GLY A 123 -37.44 53.02 38.30
C GLY A 123 -38.68 52.88 37.42
N GLY A 124 -39.05 51.62 37.10
CA GLY A 124 -40.43 51.29 36.72
C GLY A 124 -40.62 49.97 35.97
N VAL A 125 -40.90 48.90 36.75
CA VAL A 125 -41.84 47.77 36.50
C VAL A 125 -41.77 47.00 35.15
N GLY A 126 -41.62 45.66 35.26
CA GLY A 126 -41.29 44.72 34.17
C GLY A 126 -42.30 44.56 33.02
N PRO A 127 -41.94 43.73 32.02
CA PRO A 127 -42.58 42.41 31.96
C PRO A 127 -41.70 41.24 31.47
N SER A 128 -42.09 40.05 31.93
CA SER A 128 -42.16 38.75 31.24
C SER A 128 -40.99 38.19 30.38
N GLN A 129 -40.46 37.09 30.90
CA GLN A 129 -40.25 35.77 30.26
C GLN A 129 -39.24 35.64 29.10
N SER A 130 -38.02 35.22 29.46
CA SER A 130 -37.41 33.94 29.01
C SER A 130 -36.10 33.72 29.77
N GLU A 131 -36.23 33.07 30.92
CA GLU A 131 -35.16 32.51 31.75
C GLU A 131 -34.80 31.10 31.24
N ARG A 132 -33.63 30.50 31.41
CA ARG A 132 -32.33 30.83 32.06
C ARG A 132 -31.37 29.67 31.71
N ALA A 133 -30.06 29.93 31.54
CA ALA A 133 -28.94 29.63 32.45
C ALA A 133 -28.71 28.12 32.75
N GLY A 134 -27.50 27.58 32.89
CA GLY A 134 -26.15 28.12 33.02
C GLY A 134 -25.20 26.94 33.32
N SER A 135 -23.89 27.19 33.37
CA SER A 135 -22.86 26.18 33.69
C SER A 135 -22.91 25.71 35.16
N GLN A 136 -22.73 24.42 35.42
CA GLN A 136 -21.77 23.83 36.38
C GLN A 136 -21.88 22.29 36.44
N TYR A 137 -20.83 21.68 37.01
CA TYR A 137 -20.36 20.31 36.92
C TYR A 137 -21.17 19.25 37.73
N SER A 138 -21.14 18.01 37.20
CA SER A 138 -21.30 16.66 37.83
C SER A 138 -22.64 16.14 38.35
N ALA A 139 -23.06 15.02 37.76
CA ALA A 139 -23.35 13.70 38.38
C ALA A 139 -24.58 13.00 37.77
N ASP A 140 -24.33 11.85 37.15
CA ASP A 140 -25.24 10.72 36.86
C ASP A 140 -26.11 10.72 35.59
N GLY A 141 -25.90 9.68 34.74
CA GLY A 141 -26.78 9.12 33.70
C GLY A 141 -27.18 10.00 32.51
N ALA A 142 -27.10 9.62 31.23
CA ALA A 142 -26.78 8.37 30.56
C ALA A 142 -26.31 8.73 29.14
N SER A 143 -25.36 7.94 28.64
CA SER A 143 -24.68 8.14 27.37
C SER A 143 -25.62 7.95 26.17
N GLU A 144 -25.72 8.96 25.32
CA GLU A 144 -25.96 8.76 23.90
C GLU A 144 -24.84 9.48 23.13
N GLN A 145 -23.70 8.81 23.09
CA GLN A 145 -22.66 9.11 22.12
C GLN A 145 -23.16 8.56 20.78
N VAL A 146 -23.33 9.45 19.81
CA VAL A 146 -23.28 9.08 18.40
C VAL A 146 -21.84 8.66 18.14
N SER A 147 -21.62 7.35 18.22
CA SER A 147 -20.39 6.70 17.79
C SER A 147 -20.19 6.96 16.31
N LEU A 148 -19.17 7.74 15.97
CA LEU A 148 -18.62 7.81 14.63
C LEU A 148 -17.85 6.52 14.35
N ASP A 149 -18.14 5.92 13.22
CA ASP A 149 -17.66 4.62 12.72
C ASP A 149 -16.15 4.39 12.89
N GLY A 150 -15.75 3.67 13.94
CA GLY A 150 -14.33 3.37 14.19
C GLY A 150 -14.06 2.04 14.92
N ILE A 151 -15.06 1.17 15.07
CA ILE A 151 -14.91 -0.10 15.82
C ILE A 151 -15.22 -1.33 14.96
N HIS A 152 -15.87 -1.20 13.80
CA HIS A 152 -16.26 -2.38 13.01
C HIS A 152 -15.18 -2.86 12.03
N GLY A 153 -14.23 -2.00 11.61
CA GLY A 153 -13.19 -2.40 10.65
C GLY A 153 -12.06 -3.26 11.24
N ASN A 154 -11.74 -3.10 12.53
CA ASN A 154 -10.62 -3.82 13.14
C ASN A 154 -11.00 -5.25 13.59
N ASP A 155 -12.26 -5.46 13.99
CA ASP A 155 -12.74 -6.80 14.35
C ASP A 155 -12.88 -7.69 13.10
N ASP A 156 -13.39 -7.13 11.99
CA ASP A 156 -13.53 -7.85 10.72
C ASP A 156 -12.17 -8.32 10.14
N ILE A 157 -11.14 -7.47 10.19
CA ILE A 157 -9.78 -7.87 9.79
C ILE A 157 -9.18 -8.89 10.76
N ASP A 158 -9.40 -8.74 12.06
CA ASP A 158 -8.89 -9.69 13.05
C ASP A 158 -9.50 -11.09 12.88
N ASP A 159 -10.80 -11.17 12.57
CA ASP A 159 -11.50 -12.42 12.26
C ASP A 159 -11.06 -13.02 10.93
N ALA A 160 -10.90 -12.19 9.88
CA ALA A 160 -10.38 -12.65 8.59
C ALA A 160 -8.94 -13.20 8.71
N VAL A 161 -8.07 -12.52 9.48
CA VAL A 161 -6.70 -12.99 9.75
C VAL A 161 -6.71 -14.23 10.64
N ALA A 162 -7.65 -14.36 11.59
CA ALA A 162 -7.81 -15.57 12.39
C ALA A 162 -8.17 -16.76 11.48
N ALA A 163 -9.15 -16.60 10.58
CA ALA A 163 -9.51 -17.63 9.61
C ALA A 163 -8.32 -18.00 8.70
N PHE A 164 -7.58 -17.00 8.20
CA PHE A 164 -6.37 -17.23 7.40
C PHE A 164 -5.29 -17.96 8.19
N THR A 165 -5.09 -17.60 9.45
CA THR A 165 -4.14 -18.24 10.35
C THR A 165 -4.49 -19.71 10.59
N GLU A 166 -5.76 -20.01 10.85
CA GLU A 166 -6.25 -21.38 10.99
C GLU A 166 -6.08 -22.18 9.69
N ALA A 167 -6.38 -21.57 8.54
CA ALA A 167 -6.16 -22.16 7.24
C ALA A 167 -4.68 -22.53 7.04
N VAL A 168 -3.77 -21.59 7.30
CA VAL A 168 -2.32 -21.81 7.22
C VAL A 168 -1.85 -22.88 8.22
N ALA A 169 -2.36 -22.90 9.44
CA ALA A 169 -2.02 -23.92 10.44
C ALA A 169 -2.54 -25.32 10.07
N SER A 170 -3.64 -25.37 9.32
CA SER A 170 -4.21 -26.62 8.78
C SER A 170 -3.45 -27.13 7.56
N LEU A 171 -2.60 -26.30 6.94
CA LEU A 171 -1.85 -26.70 5.76
C LEU A 171 -0.98 -27.92 6.06
N PRO A 172 -1.08 -28.98 5.24
CA PRO A 172 -0.38 -30.22 5.50
C PRO A 172 1.15 -30.03 5.42
N GLY A 173 1.82 -30.01 6.58
CA GLY A 173 3.28 -29.94 6.64
C GLY A 173 3.95 -31.10 5.89
N ARG A 174 5.26 -31.01 5.61
CA ARG A 174 6.02 -32.10 4.95
C ARG A 174 6.21 -33.35 5.83
N ARG A 175 5.80 -33.33 7.11
CA ARG A 175 5.96 -34.43 8.07
C ARG A 175 4.70 -35.31 8.08
N TRP A 176 4.93 -36.61 7.95
CA TRP A 176 3.88 -37.63 8.07
C TRP A 176 3.84 -38.16 9.51
N GLY A 177 2.67 -38.15 10.12
CA GLY A 177 2.32 -38.79 11.38
C GLY A 177 1.52 -40.08 11.16
N ARG A 178 1.09 -40.73 12.24
CA ARG A 178 0.06 -41.78 12.17
C ARG A 178 -1.30 -41.08 12.06
N GLY A 179 -2.20 -41.60 11.25
CA GLY A 179 -3.58 -41.09 11.12
C GLY A 179 -4.30 -41.78 9.98
N GLU A 180 -5.55 -41.42 9.71
CA GLU A 180 -6.49 -42.21 8.88
C GLU A 180 -6.59 -41.71 7.42
N GLY A 181 -5.48 -41.20 6.88
CA GLY A 181 -5.50 -40.48 5.59
C GLY A 181 -4.98 -41.29 4.40
N THR A 182 -3.68 -41.58 4.40
CA THR A 182 -2.96 -42.21 3.28
C THR A 182 -2.36 -43.53 3.73
N PRO A 183 -2.50 -44.63 2.98
CA PRO A 183 -1.84 -45.89 3.30
C PRO A 183 -0.31 -45.76 3.36
N ASP A 184 0.31 -46.17 4.48
CA ASP A 184 1.76 -46.25 4.64
C ASP A 184 2.27 -47.62 4.16
N VAL A 185 2.35 -47.77 2.83
CA VAL A 185 2.83 -49.01 2.17
C VAL A 185 4.20 -49.45 2.69
N ARG A 186 5.12 -48.51 2.97
CA ARG A 186 6.47 -48.84 3.48
C ARG A 186 6.43 -49.42 4.89
N ARG A 187 5.51 -48.95 5.72
CA ARG A 187 5.30 -49.49 7.07
C ARG A 187 4.53 -50.80 7.05
N ALA A 188 3.57 -50.94 6.13
CA ALA A 188 2.86 -52.18 5.87
C ALA A 188 3.83 -53.29 5.45
N LEU A 189 4.70 -53.02 4.47
CA LEU A 189 5.72 -53.98 4.01
C LEU A 189 6.72 -54.37 5.11
N ARG A 190 7.19 -53.40 5.91
CA ARG A 190 8.07 -53.68 7.05
C ARG A 190 7.40 -54.54 8.13
N ARG A 191 6.10 -54.34 8.38
CA ARG A 191 5.33 -55.16 9.33
C ARG A 191 5.02 -56.55 8.77
N GLY A 192 4.66 -56.64 7.49
CA GLY A 192 4.34 -57.89 6.80
C GLY A 192 5.54 -58.83 6.67
N ALA A 193 6.75 -58.27 6.48
CA ALA A 193 7.99 -59.04 6.48
C ALA A 193 8.26 -59.73 7.84
N ALA A 194 7.88 -59.10 8.95
CA ALA A 194 8.02 -59.67 10.29
C ALA A 194 6.94 -60.72 10.64
N THR A 195 5.88 -60.82 9.84
CA THR A 195 4.72 -61.70 10.08
C THR A 195 4.56 -62.79 9.02
N GLY A 196 5.60 -63.04 8.20
CA GLY A 196 5.59 -64.13 7.22
C GLY A 196 4.57 -63.94 6.08
N GLY A 197 4.18 -62.70 5.78
CA GLY A 197 3.26 -62.40 4.67
C GLY A 197 1.76 -62.43 5.02
N VAL A 198 1.40 -62.53 6.31
CA VAL A 198 0.00 -62.42 6.74
C VAL A 198 -0.54 -61.01 6.45
N PRO A 199 -1.76 -60.86 5.87
CA PRO A 199 -2.37 -59.55 5.65
C PRO A 199 -2.61 -58.85 7.00
N LEU A 200 -1.82 -57.82 7.27
CA LEU A 200 -2.05 -56.92 8.40
C LEU A 200 -2.89 -55.72 7.94
N PRO A 201 -3.69 -55.12 8.85
CA PRO A 201 -4.36 -53.85 8.57
C PRO A 201 -3.34 -52.84 8.03
N LEU A 202 -3.64 -52.23 6.87
CA LEU A 202 -2.77 -51.22 6.27
C LEU A 202 -2.63 -50.07 7.25
N PRO A 203 -1.43 -49.84 7.84
CA PRO A 203 -1.24 -48.69 8.69
C PRO A 203 -1.38 -47.44 7.84
N GLU A 204 -2.22 -46.53 8.29
CA GLU A 204 -2.42 -45.25 7.62
C GLU A 204 -1.52 -44.18 8.26
N ARG A 205 -1.24 -43.16 7.45
CA ARG A 205 -0.47 -41.98 7.81
C ARG A 205 -1.21 -40.76 7.30
N GLU A 206 -1.11 -39.68 8.06
CA GLU A 206 -1.61 -38.38 7.64
C GLU A 206 -0.52 -37.33 7.83
N ARG A 207 -0.71 -36.15 7.26
CA ARG A 207 0.21 -35.04 7.49
C ARG A 207 -0.14 -34.34 8.79
N GLU A 208 0.88 -34.07 9.60
CA GLU A 208 0.68 -33.45 10.91
C GLU A 208 0.38 -31.96 10.78
N ARG A 209 -0.68 -31.50 11.44
CA ARG A 209 -1.02 -30.07 11.55
C ARG A 209 0.05 -29.35 12.37
N THR A 210 0.39 -28.12 11.98
CA THR A 210 1.40 -27.32 12.66
C THR A 210 0.87 -25.95 13.00
N ALA A 211 1.25 -25.40 14.15
CA ALA A 211 0.98 -23.99 14.44
C ALA A 211 1.49 -23.11 13.28
N ALA A 212 0.69 -22.10 12.91
CA ALA A 212 1.07 -21.15 11.87
C ALA A 212 2.41 -20.49 12.22
N ARG A 213 3.33 -20.55 11.27
CA ARG A 213 4.70 -20.07 11.37
C ARG A 213 5.06 -19.54 9.99
N GLY A 214 5.69 -18.38 9.92
CA GLY A 214 5.95 -17.79 8.61
C GLY A 214 6.65 -16.46 8.65
N LEU A 215 6.76 -15.84 7.49
CA LEU A 215 7.39 -14.54 7.28
C LEU A 215 6.50 -13.76 6.32
N VAL A 216 6.40 -12.46 6.52
CA VAL A 216 5.63 -11.57 5.64
C VAL A 216 6.59 -10.60 4.97
N PHE A 217 6.51 -10.52 3.65
CA PHE A 217 7.18 -9.52 2.83
C PHE A 217 6.09 -8.62 2.26
N VAL A 218 6.21 -7.32 2.45
CA VAL A 218 5.27 -6.34 1.92
C VAL A 218 6.02 -5.40 1.00
N ASP A 219 5.60 -5.40 -0.26
CA ASP A 219 5.92 -4.37 -1.22
C ASP A 219 5.11 -3.13 -0.87
N VAL A 220 5.84 -2.05 -0.68
CA VAL A 220 5.30 -0.81 -0.19
C VAL A 220 5.46 0.30 -1.24
N SER A 221 5.77 -0.07 -2.47
CA SER A 221 5.76 0.84 -3.61
C SER A 221 4.41 1.56 -3.75
N GLY A 222 4.45 2.77 -4.30
CA GLY A 222 3.26 3.61 -4.48
C GLY A 222 2.12 2.87 -5.19
N SER A 223 2.41 2.01 -6.17
CA SER A 223 1.38 1.22 -6.86
C SER A 223 0.67 0.23 -5.94
N VAL A 224 1.35 -0.42 -5.00
CA VAL A 224 0.72 -1.36 -4.06
C VAL A 224 -0.12 -0.59 -3.03
N LEU A 225 0.39 0.51 -2.49
CA LEU A 225 -0.31 1.32 -1.49
C LEU A 225 -1.50 2.12 -2.05
N ASP A 226 -1.53 2.38 -3.36
CA ASP A 226 -2.66 3.07 -4.00
C ASP A 226 -3.85 2.12 -4.25
N HIS A 227 -3.62 0.80 -4.27
CA HIS A 227 -4.66 -0.22 -4.53
C HIS A 227 -5.03 -1.05 -3.30
N LEU A 228 -4.35 -0.82 -2.17
CA LEU A 228 -4.53 -1.60 -0.96
C LEU A 228 -4.84 -0.67 0.20
N ASP A 229 -5.91 -0.98 0.94
CA ASP A 229 -6.29 -0.20 2.11
C ASP A 229 -5.21 -0.32 3.19
N ARG A 230 -4.70 0.83 3.64
CA ARG A 230 -3.64 0.92 4.63
C ARG A 230 -4.03 0.27 5.95
N ASP A 231 -5.26 0.46 6.40
CA ASP A 231 -5.74 -0.08 7.67
C ASP A 231 -5.83 -1.60 7.58
N VAL A 232 -6.22 -2.14 6.42
CA VAL A 232 -6.18 -3.58 6.13
C VAL A 232 -4.76 -4.12 6.17
N LEU A 233 -3.78 -3.43 5.56
CA LEU A 233 -2.38 -3.87 5.58
C LEU A 233 -1.81 -3.93 7.00
N VAL A 234 -2.03 -2.84 7.74
CA VAL A 234 -1.51 -2.67 9.09
C VAL A 234 -2.18 -3.66 10.03
N GLY A 235 -3.51 -3.80 9.94
CA GLY A 235 -4.30 -4.78 10.67
C GLY A 235 -3.83 -6.21 10.38
N PHE A 236 -3.66 -6.56 9.11
CA PHE A 236 -3.10 -7.86 8.70
C PHE A 236 -1.72 -8.11 9.31
N CYS A 237 -0.78 -7.17 9.17
CA CYS A 237 0.57 -7.31 9.69
C CYS A 237 0.57 -7.47 11.22
N HIS A 238 -0.21 -6.66 11.92
CA HIS A 238 -0.33 -6.73 13.39
C HIS A 238 -0.95 -8.07 13.84
N ALA A 239 -2.07 -8.46 13.23
CA ALA A 239 -2.78 -9.67 13.57
C ALA A 239 -1.94 -10.93 13.30
N VAL A 240 -1.22 -10.98 12.17
CA VAL A 240 -0.30 -12.08 11.84
C VAL A 240 0.91 -12.08 12.79
N ARG A 241 1.46 -10.92 13.14
CA ARG A 241 2.56 -10.81 14.12
C ARG A 241 2.17 -11.40 15.47
N THR A 242 0.95 -11.13 15.92
CA THR A 242 0.41 -11.60 17.20
C THR A 242 0.08 -13.10 17.19
N ARG A 243 -0.49 -13.61 16.10
CA ARG A 243 -1.01 -14.98 16.03
C ARG A 243 0.02 -16.02 15.58
N TRP A 244 0.97 -15.66 14.72
CA TRP A 244 1.92 -16.61 14.14
C TRP A 244 3.21 -16.74 14.96
N ARG A 245 3.85 -17.91 14.88
CA ARG A 245 5.15 -18.15 15.50
C ARG A 245 6.29 -17.70 14.59
N ARG A 246 7.22 -16.91 15.14
CA ARG A 246 8.45 -16.44 14.46
C ARG A 246 8.13 -15.67 13.17
N THR A 247 7.42 -14.56 13.31
CA THR A 247 6.84 -13.83 12.19
C THR A 247 7.60 -12.54 11.88
N PRO A 248 8.82 -12.58 11.32
CA PRO A 248 9.44 -11.37 10.87
C PRO A 248 8.61 -10.75 9.74
N ILE A 249 8.45 -9.44 9.81
CA ILE A 249 7.76 -8.64 8.81
C ILE A 249 8.80 -7.75 8.15
N TYR A 250 8.90 -7.89 6.83
CA TYR A 250 9.84 -7.13 6.03
C TYR A 250 9.10 -6.24 5.05
N PHE A 251 9.43 -4.95 5.05
CA PHE A 251 8.98 -4.02 4.03
C PHE A 251 10.09 -3.84 3.00
N PHE A 252 9.73 -3.73 1.73
CA PHE A 252 10.70 -3.54 0.66
C PHE A 252 10.18 -2.66 -0.48
N ASP A 253 11.07 -1.81 -1.00
CA ASP A 253 10.95 -1.19 -2.33
C ASP A 253 12.22 -1.51 -3.14
N THR A 254 13.34 -0.85 -2.85
CA THR A 254 14.69 -0.98 -3.36
C THR A 254 15.61 -1.67 -2.35
N ALA A 255 15.23 -1.66 -1.06
CA ALA A 255 15.97 -2.32 0.02
C ALA A 255 15.02 -3.03 1.00
N LEU A 256 15.49 -4.14 1.57
CA LEU A 256 14.75 -4.92 2.56
C LEU A 256 14.91 -4.32 3.96
N ARG A 257 13.81 -4.03 4.65
CA ARG A 257 13.80 -3.49 6.02
C ARG A 257 13.01 -4.39 6.96
N ASP A 258 13.60 -4.67 8.12
CA ASP A 258 12.93 -5.43 9.18
C ASP A 258 12.08 -4.48 10.05
N VAL A 259 10.76 -4.55 9.88
CA VAL A 259 9.80 -3.71 10.61
C VAL A 259 9.08 -4.49 11.72
N SER A 260 9.52 -5.71 12.00
CA SER A 260 8.93 -6.60 13.01
C SER A 260 8.64 -5.93 14.35
N GLY A 261 9.58 -5.11 14.84
CA GLY A 261 9.46 -4.43 16.13
C GLY A 261 8.34 -3.40 16.17
N ALA A 262 7.98 -2.82 15.01
CA ALA A 262 6.88 -1.88 14.89
C ALA A 262 5.52 -2.55 15.11
N PHE A 263 5.42 -3.88 15.05
CA PHE A 263 4.16 -4.61 15.23
C PHE A 263 4.09 -5.38 16.57
N ASP A 264 5.12 -5.30 17.42
CA ASP A 264 5.19 -6.03 18.70
C ASP A 264 4.41 -5.34 19.83
N VAL A 265 4.31 -4.00 19.83
CA VAL A 265 3.75 -3.21 20.95
C VAL A 265 2.91 -2.02 20.47
N SER A 266 2.78 -1.83 19.16
CA SER A 266 2.21 -0.61 18.59
C SER A 266 0.71 -0.72 18.41
N THR A 267 0.01 0.38 18.67
CA THR A 267 -1.35 0.59 18.16
C THR A 267 -1.31 0.65 16.62
N PRO A 268 -2.43 0.37 15.93
CA PRO A 268 -2.52 0.50 14.49
C PRO A 268 -1.99 1.85 13.97
N ALA A 269 -2.21 2.94 14.71
CA ALA A 269 -1.69 4.27 14.38
C ALA A 269 -0.16 4.34 14.36
N ALA A 270 0.54 3.78 15.35
CA ALA A 270 2.01 3.80 15.39
C ALA A 270 2.63 2.87 14.32
N ALA A 271 1.96 1.77 13.98
CA ALA A 271 2.38 0.92 12.86
C ALA A 271 2.13 1.61 11.50
N ALA A 272 1.04 2.38 11.39
CA ALA A 272 0.77 3.24 10.25
C ALA A 272 1.88 4.29 10.11
N ASP A 273 2.32 4.97 11.16
CA ASP A 273 3.40 5.96 11.09
C ASP A 273 4.72 5.35 10.56
N VAL A 274 5.00 4.09 10.91
CA VAL A 274 6.15 3.36 10.33
C VAL A 274 5.96 3.14 8.84
N LEU A 275 4.77 2.78 8.37
CA LEU A 275 4.49 2.67 6.95
C LEU A 275 4.69 4.01 6.22
N GLU A 276 4.23 5.13 6.80
CA GLU A 276 4.35 6.47 6.19
C GLU A 276 5.79 6.98 6.14
N SER A 277 6.52 6.88 7.26
CA SER A 277 7.92 7.28 7.31
C SER A 277 8.77 6.47 6.34
N THR A 278 8.45 5.19 6.18
CA THR A 278 9.11 4.38 5.17
C THR A 278 8.69 4.82 3.75
N ARG A 279 7.44 5.29 3.53
CA ARG A 279 6.93 5.85 2.26
C ARG A 279 7.68 7.05 1.71
N VAL A 280 8.08 7.95 2.58
CA VAL A 280 8.84 9.15 2.20
C VAL A 280 10.20 8.79 1.58
N GLU A 281 10.76 7.62 1.92
CA GLU A 281 12.06 7.18 1.42
C GLU A 281 11.99 6.40 0.09
N TRP A 282 10.79 6.15 -0.45
CA TRP A 282 10.59 5.31 -1.63
C TRP A 282 10.44 6.12 -2.93
N GLY A 283 11.42 6.02 -3.81
CA GLY A 283 11.42 6.71 -5.11
C GLY A 283 12.14 5.98 -6.25
N GLY A 284 12.59 4.74 -6.05
CA GLY A 284 13.51 4.05 -6.97
C GLY A 284 12.93 2.85 -7.74
N GLY A 285 11.66 2.50 -7.50
CA GLY A 285 10.99 1.33 -8.09
C GLY A 285 11.28 0.01 -7.36
N THR A 286 10.38 -0.97 -7.49
CA THR A 286 10.42 -2.23 -6.74
C THR A 286 11.46 -3.21 -7.28
N ARG A 287 12.43 -3.59 -6.44
CA ARG A 287 13.47 -4.61 -6.71
C ARG A 287 13.28 -5.83 -5.82
N ILE A 288 12.22 -6.59 -6.09
CA ILE A 288 11.79 -7.75 -5.30
C ILE A 288 12.91 -8.80 -5.22
N GLY A 289 13.53 -9.09 -6.37
CA GLY A 289 14.62 -10.06 -6.48
C GLY A 289 15.80 -9.71 -5.60
N ASP A 290 16.20 -8.44 -5.57
CA ASP A 290 17.32 -7.96 -4.75
C ASP A 290 16.99 -8.01 -3.25
N ALA A 291 15.76 -7.64 -2.87
CA ALA A 291 15.30 -7.73 -1.48
C ALA A 291 15.30 -9.17 -0.97
N LEU A 292 14.80 -10.12 -1.77
CA LEU A 292 14.86 -11.54 -1.43
C LEU A 292 16.29 -12.10 -1.44
N ALA A 293 17.16 -11.60 -2.33
CA ALA A 293 18.56 -11.99 -2.38
C ALA A 293 19.31 -11.51 -1.12
N ALA A 294 19.03 -10.29 -0.64
CA ALA A 294 19.55 -9.76 0.61
C ALA A 294 19.12 -10.63 1.81
N LEU A 295 17.85 -11.02 1.89
CA LEU A 295 17.38 -11.95 2.92
C LEU A 295 18.16 -13.27 2.87
N ARG A 296 18.29 -13.88 1.69
CA ARG A 296 18.98 -15.15 1.52
C ARG A 296 20.46 -15.05 1.90
N ARG A 297 21.11 -13.93 1.61
CA ARG A 297 22.52 -13.69 1.94
C ARG A 297 22.72 -13.48 3.44
N ASP A 298 21.91 -12.61 4.03
CA ASP A 298 22.17 -12.08 5.37
C ASP A 298 21.47 -12.89 6.46
N ARG A 299 20.31 -13.48 6.16
CA ARG A 299 19.44 -14.17 7.14
C ARG A 299 18.74 -15.43 6.57
N PRO A 300 19.45 -16.36 5.91
CA PRO A 300 18.85 -17.56 5.30
C PRO A 300 18.15 -18.48 6.30
N GLU A 301 18.52 -18.44 7.58
CA GLU A 301 17.92 -19.20 8.68
C GLU A 301 16.49 -18.76 9.01
N ARG A 302 16.07 -17.56 8.58
CA ARG A 302 14.71 -17.05 8.79
C ARG A 302 13.68 -17.85 8.01
N VAL A 303 14.03 -18.35 6.82
CA VAL A 303 13.16 -19.21 6.01
C VAL A 303 13.49 -20.68 6.28
N GLY A 304 12.48 -21.49 6.53
CA GLY A 304 12.60 -22.91 6.81
C GLY A 304 11.41 -23.73 6.37
N ARG A 305 11.54 -25.06 6.46
CA ARG A 305 10.60 -26.02 5.84
C ARG A 305 9.20 -26.07 6.45
N ARG A 306 8.96 -25.31 7.52
CA ARG A 306 7.66 -25.17 8.20
C ARG A 306 7.11 -23.75 8.09
N ASP A 307 7.86 -22.86 7.45
CA ASP A 307 7.45 -21.47 7.27
C ASP A 307 6.54 -21.35 6.06
N THR A 308 5.44 -20.64 6.23
CA THR A 308 4.67 -20.05 5.14
C THR A 308 5.25 -18.66 4.86
N VAL A 309 5.79 -18.46 3.67
CA VAL A 309 6.28 -17.17 3.21
C VAL A 309 5.13 -16.48 2.49
N VAL A 310 4.68 -15.34 3.02
CA VAL A 310 3.65 -14.50 2.40
C VAL A 310 4.34 -13.31 1.77
N VAL A 311 4.08 -13.06 0.48
CA VAL A 311 4.57 -11.88 -0.24
C VAL A 311 3.36 -11.08 -0.70
N VAL A 312 3.24 -9.83 -0.22
CA VAL A 312 2.22 -8.87 -0.67
C VAL A 312 2.88 -7.96 -1.71
N SER A 313 2.51 -8.06 -2.98
CA SER A 313 3.08 -7.24 -4.07
C SER A 313 2.28 -7.37 -5.37
N ASP A 314 2.32 -6.35 -6.22
CA ASP A 314 1.74 -6.40 -7.56
C ASP A 314 2.57 -7.22 -8.57
N GLY A 315 3.82 -7.57 -8.22
CA GLY A 315 4.71 -8.38 -9.05
C GLY A 315 5.47 -7.60 -10.12
N ILE A 316 5.49 -6.27 -10.05
CA ILE A 316 6.31 -5.42 -10.90
C ILE A 316 7.76 -5.47 -10.39
N GLU A 317 8.66 -5.94 -11.26
CA GLU A 317 10.10 -6.05 -10.97
C GLU A 317 10.85 -5.09 -11.88
N ARG A 318 11.53 -4.09 -11.29
CA ARG A 318 12.38 -3.13 -12.01
C ARG A 318 13.80 -3.66 -12.22
N GLY A 319 14.25 -4.60 -11.40
CA GLY A 319 15.52 -5.30 -11.54
C GLY A 319 15.47 -6.45 -12.55
N GLY A 320 16.44 -7.35 -12.43
CA GLY A 320 16.53 -8.53 -13.31
C GLY A 320 15.53 -9.61 -12.91
N THR A 321 14.62 -9.98 -13.80
CA THR A 321 13.66 -11.09 -13.56
C THR A 321 14.36 -12.44 -13.29
N ASP A 322 15.61 -12.62 -13.72
CA ASP A 322 16.41 -13.80 -13.42
C ASP A 322 16.77 -13.91 -11.95
N VAL A 323 17.10 -12.78 -11.30
CA VAL A 323 17.40 -12.72 -9.86
C VAL A 323 16.13 -13.09 -9.08
N LEU A 324 15.01 -12.47 -9.43
CA LEU A 324 13.71 -12.77 -8.81
C LEU A 324 13.33 -14.25 -8.98
N ARG A 325 13.52 -14.80 -10.19
CA ARG A 325 13.28 -16.22 -10.47
C ARG A 325 14.15 -17.12 -9.59
N GLU A 326 15.44 -16.81 -9.46
CA GLU A 326 16.35 -17.58 -8.62
C GLU A 326 15.91 -17.58 -7.15
N GLN A 327 15.53 -16.41 -6.63
CA GLN A 327 15.10 -16.29 -5.24
C GLN A 327 13.76 -16.96 -4.98
N ALA A 328 12.79 -16.84 -5.89
CA ALA A 328 11.52 -17.58 -5.82
C ALA A 328 11.75 -19.10 -5.87
N ALA A 329 12.66 -19.56 -6.72
CA ALA A 329 13.06 -20.96 -6.77
C ALA A 329 13.73 -21.42 -5.46
N TRP A 330 14.53 -20.57 -4.82
CA TRP A 330 15.10 -20.85 -3.50
C TRP A 330 14.02 -20.94 -2.42
N LEU A 331 13.08 -19.98 -2.38
CA LEU A 331 11.96 -19.97 -1.44
C LEU A 331 11.13 -21.26 -1.56
N SER A 332 10.68 -21.63 -2.77
CA SER A 332 9.87 -22.83 -2.99
C SER A 332 10.55 -24.15 -2.55
N ARG A 333 11.89 -24.21 -2.61
CA ARG A 333 12.66 -25.37 -2.12
C ARG A 333 12.84 -25.39 -0.61
N ARG A 334 12.82 -24.22 0.03
CA ARG A 334 13.18 -24.03 1.45
C ARG A 334 11.98 -23.88 2.37
N ALA A 335 10.98 -23.10 1.96
CA ALA A 335 9.74 -22.86 2.68
C ALA A 335 8.84 -24.10 2.69
N GLY A 336 7.90 -24.11 3.64
CA GLY A 336 6.76 -25.04 3.61
C GLY A 336 5.82 -24.67 2.47
N HIS A 337 5.45 -23.38 2.41
CA HIS A 337 4.57 -22.79 1.41
C HIS A 337 5.02 -21.38 1.04
N VAL A 338 4.82 -20.97 -0.21
CA VAL A 338 5.02 -19.61 -0.72
C VAL A 338 3.69 -19.09 -1.26
N LEU A 339 3.09 -18.14 -0.56
CA LEU A 339 1.82 -17.51 -0.92
C LEU A 339 2.10 -16.10 -1.41
N TRP A 340 1.56 -15.76 -2.57
CA TRP A 340 1.62 -14.40 -3.11
C TRP A 340 0.25 -13.76 -3.06
N LEU A 341 0.17 -12.63 -2.38
CA LEU A 341 -1.01 -11.81 -2.22
C LEU A 341 -0.84 -10.59 -3.13
N ASN A 342 -1.72 -10.45 -4.11
CA ASN A 342 -1.64 -9.38 -5.11
C ASN A 342 -2.89 -8.50 -5.03
N PRO A 343 -2.76 -7.21 -4.69
CA PRO A 343 -3.91 -6.30 -4.61
C PRO A 343 -4.65 -6.17 -5.95
N LEU A 344 -3.92 -6.21 -7.07
CA LEU A 344 -4.52 -6.09 -8.39
C LEU A 344 -5.29 -7.35 -8.82
N ALA A 345 -5.05 -8.49 -8.17
CA ALA A 345 -5.73 -9.74 -8.50
C ALA A 345 -7.21 -9.78 -8.05
N ALA A 346 -7.70 -8.75 -7.36
CA ALA A 346 -9.11 -8.55 -7.07
C ALA A 346 -9.93 -8.17 -8.33
N ASP A 347 -9.32 -7.52 -9.33
CA ASP A 347 -10.00 -7.25 -10.61
C ASP A 347 -10.03 -8.54 -11.46
N GLU A 348 -11.22 -8.99 -11.85
CA GLU A 348 -11.42 -10.19 -12.68
C GLU A 348 -10.71 -10.14 -14.04
N ARG A 349 -10.44 -8.93 -14.56
CA ARG A 349 -9.71 -8.73 -15.83
C ARG A 349 -8.20 -8.76 -15.64
N TRP A 350 -7.73 -8.70 -14.40
CA TRP A 350 -6.31 -8.74 -14.12
C TRP A 350 -5.74 -10.10 -14.49
N THR A 351 -4.57 -10.07 -15.11
CA THR A 351 -3.81 -11.28 -15.42
C THR A 351 -2.38 -11.11 -14.94
N PRO A 352 -1.72 -12.18 -14.46
CA PRO A 352 -0.34 -12.15 -13.99
C PRO A 352 0.65 -12.07 -15.18
N SER A 353 0.49 -11.07 -16.02
CA SER A 353 1.25 -10.89 -17.27
C SER A 353 2.57 -10.14 -17.07
N ALA A 354 2.71 -9.42 -15.96
CA ALA A 354 3.93 -8.70 -15.60
C ALA A 354 5.16 -9.65 -15.62
N PRO A 355 6.31 -9.22 -16.18
CA PRO A 355 7.49 -10.08 -16.30
C PRO A 355 7.97 -10.67 -14.95
N GLY A 356 7.97 -9.87 -13.89
CA GLY A 356 8.31 -10.32 -12.54
C GLY A 356 7.34 -11.39 -12.05
N MET A 357 6.04 -11.16 -12.23
CA MET A 357 5.02 -12.12 -11.86
C MET A 357 5.14 -13.43 -12.62
N ARG A 358 5.25 -13.39 -13.95
CA ARG A 358 5.49 -14.59 -14.77
C ARG A 358 6.72 -15.37 -14.34
N ALA A 359 7.77 -14.68 -13.86
CA ALA A 359 8.99 -15.33 -13.38
C ALA A 359 8.80 -16.10 -12.07
N VAL A 360 7.93 -15.63 -11.17
CA VAL A 360 7.70 -16.27 -9.86
C VAL A 360 6.60 -17.33 -9.88
N LEU A 361 5.59 -17.20 -10.75
CA LEU A 361 4.42 -18.09 -10.82
C LEU A 361 4.73 -19.59 -10.68
N PRO A 362 5.76 -20.17 -11.36
CA PRO A 362 6.06 -21.61 -11.26
C PRO A 362 6.49 -22.07 -9.86
N TYR A 363 6.91 -21.13 -9.02
CA TYR A 363 7.46 -21.38 -7.69
C TYR A 363 6.50 -21.03 -6.56
N LEU A 364 5.35 -20.43 -6.87
CA LEU A 364 4.31 -20.13 -5.90
C LEU A 364 3.50 -21.39 -5.59
N ASP A 365 3.10 -21.52 -4.34
CA ASP A 365 2.12 -22.52 -3.92
C ASP A 365 0.70 -21.98 -4.04
N GLY A 366 0.52 -20.65 -4.00
CA GLY A 366 -0.73 -20.01 -4.37
C GLY A 366 -0.59 -18.51 -4.64
N LEU A 367 -1.47 -18.01 -5.50
CA LEU A 367 -1.59 -16.60 -5.87
C LEU A 367 -3.04 -16.17 -5.62
N TYR A 368 -3.20 -15.13 -4.80
CA TYR A 368 -4.50 -14.72 -4.28
C TYR A 368 -4.68 -13.21 -4.35
N ALA A 369 -5.93 -12.77 -4.46
CA ALA A 369 -6.31 -11.38 -4.29
C ALA A 369 -6.09 -10.95 -2.83
N PHE A 370 -5.78 -9.67 -2.64
CA PHE A 370 -5.64 -9.06 -1.32
C PHE A 370 -5.75 -7.54 -1.45
N ALA A 371 -6.98 -7.04 -1.57
CA ALA A 371 -7.28 -5.61 -1.53
C ALA A 371 -8.03 -5.23 -0.25
N ASP A 372 -8.86 -6.14 0.28
CA ASP A 372 -9.73 -5.92 1.44
C ASP A 372 -9.81 -7.16 2.37
N THR A 373 -10.67 -7.08 3.38
CA THR A 373 -10.94 -8.16 4.35
C THR A 373 -11.66 -9.36 3.73
N ASP A 374 -12.53 -9.14 2.74
CA ASP A 374 -13.29 -10.19 2.07
C ASP A 374 -12.36 -11.10 1.24
N ASP A 375 -11.37 -10.52 0.57
CA ASP A 375 -10.32 -11.25 -0.13
C ASP A 375 -9.55 -12.19 0.81
N LEU A 376 -9.25 -11.73 2.02
CA LEU A 376 -8.54 -12.52 3.03
C LEU A 376 -9.40 -13.68 3.53
N ALA A 377 -10.70 -13.44 3.74
CA ALA A 377 -11.65 -14.49 4.09
C ALA A 377 -11.77 -15.52 2.96
N ALA A 378 -11.88 -15.08 1.71
CA ALA A 378 -11.94 -15.95 0.52
C ALA A 378 -10.66 -16.79 0.34
N LEU A 379 -9.49 -16.19 0.58
CA LEU A 379 -8.20 -16.86 0.63
C LEU A 379 -8.18 -17.97 1.69
N ALA A 380 -8.59 -17.67 2.92
CA ALA A 380 -8.63 -18.65 4.01
C ALA A 380 -9.53 -19.84 3.66
N ASP A 381 -10.66 -19.55 3.04
CA ASP A 381 -11.63 -20.50 2.54
C ASP A 381 -11.08 -21.42 1.44
N ASP A 382 -10.39 -20.86 0.44
CA ASP A 382 -9.73 -21.63 -0.61
C ASP A 382 -8.63 -22.53 -0.05
N LEU A 383 -7.77 -21.99 0.84
CA LEU A 383 -6.71 -22.76 1.48
C LEU A 383 -7.24 -23.94 2.29
N ARG A 384 -8.37 -23.78 3.00
CA ARG A 384 -9.01 -24.87 3.75
C ARG A 384 -9.61 -25.93 2.85
N ARG A 385 -10.26 -25.53 1.75
CA ARG A 385 -10.97 -26.45 0.84
C ARG A 385 -10.02 -27.18 -0.10
N ASN A 386 -9.07 -26.46 -0.69
CA ASN A 386 -8.27 -26.93 -1.81
C ASN A 386 -6.78 -27.06 -1.47
N GLY A 387 -6.35 -26.60 -0.30
CA GLY A 387 -4.94 -26.42 0.02
C GLY A 387 -4.32 -25.26 -0.78
N PRO A 388 -2.99 -25.11 -0.79
CA PRO A 388 -2.32 -24.13 -1.61
C PRO A 388 -2.51 -24.53 -3.07
N THR A 389 -3.31 -23.76 -3.81
CA THR A 389 -3.56 -24.03 -5.22
C THR A 389 -2.59 -23.23 -6.07
N ARG A 390 -1.74 -23.94 -6.83
CA ARG A 390 -1.07 -23.34 -7.99
C ARG A 390 -2.17 -22.94 -8.96
N ARG A 391 -2.64 -21.68 -8.91
CA ARG A 391 -3.39 -21.11 -10.03
C ARG A 391 -2.42 -21.14 -11.22
N ALA A 392 -2.57 -22.17 -12.05
CA ALA A 392 -1.99 -22.18 -13.37
C ALA A 392 -2.45 -20.89 -14.07
N ALA A 393 -1.52 -20.22 -14.75
CA ALA A 393 -1.80 -19.03 -15.52
C ALA A 393 -2.82 -19.23 -16.67
N ASP A 394 -3.39 -20.43 -16.79
CA ASP A 394 -4.54 -20.72 -17.64
C ASP A 394 -5.74 -21.01 -16.75
N GLY A 395 -6.83 -20.29 -16.97
CA GLY A 395 -8.12 -20.40 -16.26
C GLY A 395 -8.86 -21.73 -16.44
N LYS A 396 -8.16 -22.86 -16.46
CA LYS A 396 -8.74 -24.20 -16.40
C LYS A 396 -8.03 -25.05 -15.35
N ARG A 397 -8.79 -25.40 -14.31
CA ARG A 397 -8.51 -26.50 -13.41
C ARG A 397 -8.26 -27.76 -14.26
N SER A 398 -7.06 -28.34 -14.18
CA SER A 398 -6.90 -29.73 -14.61
C SER A 398 -7.50 -30.62 -13.53
N VAL A 399 -8.52 -31.36 -13.94
CA VAL A 399 -9.25 -32.39 -13.18
C VAL A 399 -8.30 -33.52 -12.78
#